data_AF-A0A1F7IWA6-F1
#
_entry.id   AF-A0A1F7IWA6-F1
#
_cell.length_a   1.000
_cell.length_b   1.000
_cell.length_c   1.000
_cell.angle_alpha   90.00
_cell.angle_beta   90.00
_cell.angle_gamma   90.00
#
_symmetry.space_group_name_H-M   'P 1'
#
loop_
_entity.id
_entity.type
_entity.pdbx_description
1 polymer ?
#
loop_
_entity_poly.entity_id
_entity_poly.type
_entity_poly.pdbx_seq_one_letter_code
_entity_poly.pdbx_strand_id
1 'polypeptide(L)'
;MIMTLEELYKIIKDRKENLPAGSYVTTLIKEGDDRIAQKIGEEATEVIIAAKNRNKKLLVSEVADLWFHLLVLLVNKNVSVKKVMNELKKRSKLSA
;
A
#
# COMPACT_ATOMS: atom_id res chain seq x y z
N MET A 1 -8.55 6.84 18.10
CA MET A 1 -9.09 6.28 16.84
C MET A 1 -7.89 5.82 16.02
N ILE A 2 -7.91 4.61 15.45
CA ILE A 2 -6.80 4.07 14.65
C ILE A 2 -7.01 4.47 13.19
N MET A 3 -5.94 4.85 12.49
CA MET A 3 -6.00 5.15 11.05
C MET A 3 -6.40 3.91 10.24
N THR A 4 -7.27 4.09 9.26
CA THR A 4 -7.78 3.05 8.37
C THR A 4 -7.12 3.10 6.98
N LEU A 5 -7.16 1.97 6.25
CA LEU A 5 -6.72 1.94 4.84
C LEU A 5 -7.56 2.86 3.95
N GLU A 6 -8.84 3.10 4.29
CA GLU A 6 -9.69 4.00 3.52
C GLU A 6 -9.28 5.47 3.70
N GLU A 7 -8.95 5.88 4.92
CA GLU A 7 -8.43 7.23 5.19
C GLU A 7 -7.11 7.47 4.46
N LEU A 8 -6.17 6.53 4.54
CA LEU A 8 -4.89 6.63 3.84
C LEU A 8 -5.07 6.63 2.31
N TYR A 9 -5.96 5.79 1.78
CA TYR A 9 -6.30 5.79 0.35
C TYR A 9 -6.81 7.16 -0.12
N LYS A 10 -7.68 7.82 0.67
CA LYS A 10 -8.20 9.16 0.35
C LYS A 10 -7.08 10.20 0.29
N ILE A 11 -6.14 10.16 1.23
CA ILE A 11 -4.96 11.04 1.25
C ILE A 11 -4.08 10.82 0.01
N ILE A 12 -3.83 9.56 -0.36
CA ILE A 12 -3.02 9.22 -1.55
C ILE A 12 -3.73 9.68 -2.83
N LYS A 13 -5.06 9.50 -2.92
CA LYS A 13 -5.87 9.95 -4.05
C LYS A 13 -5.82 11.47 -4.22
N ASP A 14 -5.97 12.21 -3.12
CA ASP A 14 -5.85 13.68 -3.12
C ASP A 14 -4.48 14.12 -3.66
N ARG A 15 -3.40 13.46 -3.24
CA ARG A 15 -2.05 13.73 -3.76
C ARG A 15 -1.88 13.39 -5.25
N LYS A 16 -2.58 12.38 -5.78
CA LYS A 16 -2.61 12.08 -7.22
C LYS A 16 -3.34 13.17 -8.00
N GLU A 17 -4.41 13.74 -7.44
CA GLU A 17 -5.23 14.76 -8.10
C GLU A 17 -4.54 16.14 -8.07
N ASN A 18 -3.91 16.50 -6.96
CA ASN A 18 -3.32 17.83 -6.75
C ASN A 18 -1.81 17.91 -7.06
N LEU A 19 -1.12 16.77 -7.16
CA LEU A 19 0.31 16.65 -7.47
C LEU A 19 1.22 17.67 -6.73
N PRO A 20 1.14 17.78 -5.39
CA PRO A 20 1.92 18.75 -4.64
C PRO A 20 3.44 18.54 -4.83
N ALA A 21 4.18 19.64 -4.97
CA ALA A 21 5.63 19.60 -5.12
C ALA A 21 6.30 18.94 -3.90
N GLY A 22 7.32 18.11 -4.14
CA GLY A 22 8.08 17.41 -3.09
C GLY A 22 7.36 16.21 -2.44
N SER A 23 6.13 15.90 -2.85
CA SER A 23 5.40 14.73 -2.35
C SER A 23 5.95 13.43 -2.93
N TYR A 24 6.31 12.49 -2.06
CA TYR A 24 6.75 11.16 -2.46
C TYR A 24 5.71 10.42 -3.32
N VAL A 25 4.43 10.54 -2.98
CA VAL A 25 3.33 9.96 -3.80
C VAL A 25 3.32 10.56 -5.19
N THR A 26 3.58 11.87 -5.33
CA THR A 26 3.63 12.55 -6.62
C THR A 26 4.78 12.03 -7.47
N THR A 27 5.95 11.78 -6.87
CA THR A 27 7.07 11.14 -7.55
C THR A 27 6.70 9.74 -8.06
N LEU A 28 6.15 8.88 -7.20
CA LEU A 28 5.76 7.52 -7.59
C LEU A 28 4.72 7.49 -8.72
N ILE A 29 3.70 8.37 -8.66
CA ILE A 29 2.69 8.47 -9.71
C ILE A 29 3.29 8.94 -11.04
N LYS A 30 4.24 9.87 -11.01
CA LYS A 30 4.94 10.35 -12.22
C LYS A 30 5.89 9.30 -12.80
N GLU A 31 6.54 8.51 -11.97
CA GLU A 31 7.44 7.42 -12.38
C GLU A 31 6.67 6.18 -12.88
N GLY A 32 5.38 6.09 -12.56
CA GLY A 32 4.46 5.14 -13.18
C GLY A 32 4.57 3.71 -12.64
N ASP A 33 4.05 2.77 -13.44
CA ASP A 33 3.81 1.40 -13.00
C ASP A 33 5.08 0.64 -12.63
N ASP A 34 6.16 0.80 -13.40
CA ASP A 34 7.41 0.07 -13.20
C ASP A 34 8.03 0.40 -11.83
N ARG A 35 8.05 1.69 -11.47
CA ARG A 35 8.55 2.11 -10.17
C ARG A 35 7.68 1.59 -9.02
N ILE A 36 6.36 1.73 -9.15
CA ILE A 36 5.43 1.28 -8.13
C ILE A 36 5.57 -0.24 -7.91
N ALA A 37 5.67 -1.01 -9.00
CA ALA A 37 5.88 -2.47 -8.94
C ALA A 37 7.23 -2.83 -8.32
N GLN A 38 8.29 -2.10 -8.66
CA GLN A 38 9.62 -2.28 -8.05
C GLN A 38 9.55 -2.11 -6.53
N LYS A 39 8.94 -1.03 -6.04
CA LYS A 39 8.77 -0.80 -4.59
C LYS A 39 7.96 -1.91 -3.94
N ILE A 40 6.86 -2.35 -4.53
CA ILE A 40 6.07 -3.48 -3.99
C ILE A 40 6.94 -4.74 -3.85
N GLY A 41 7.77 -5.05 -4.85
CA GLY A 41 8.66 -6.21 -4.80
C GLY A 41 9.75 -6.10 -3.73
N GLU A 42 10.33 -4.90 -3.56
CA GLU A 42 11.29 -4.58 -2.51
C GLU A 42 10.67 -4.79 -1.12
N GLU A 43 9.56 -4.11 -0.83
CA GLU A 43 8.91 -4.18 0.49
C GLU A 43 8.42 -5.59 0.82
N ALA A 44 7.90 -6.32 -0.17
CA ALA A 44 7.49 -7.71 0.02
C ALA A 44 8.69 -8.61 0.40
N THR A 45 9.85 -8.37 -0.19
CA THR A 45 11.09 -9.09 0.14
C THR A 45 11.56 -8.73 1.55
N GLU A 46 11.49 -7.45 1.92
CA GLU A 46 11.87 -6.97 3.25
C GLU A 46 10.95 -7.52 4.36
N VAL A 47 9.64 -7.60 4.11
CA VAL A 47 8.68 -8.30 5.00
C VAL A 47 9.13 -9.74 5.26
N ILE A 48 9.50 -10.49 4.21
CA ILE A 48 9.96 -11.88 4.32
C ILE A 48 11.23 -11.97 5.18
N ILE A 49 12.20 -11.08 4.93
CA ILE A 49 13.46 -11.02 5.69
C ILE A 49 13.20 -10.68 7.15
N ALA A 50 12.38 -9.66 7.42
CA ALA A 50 12.04 -9.24 8.78
C ALA A 50 11.34 -10.35 9.57
N ALA A 51 10.41 -11.08 8.94
CA ALA A 51 9.75 -12.24 9.51
C ALA A 51 10.74 -13.37 9.85
N LYS A 52 11.64 -13.69 8.91
CA LYS A 52 12.69 -14.72 9.10
C LYS A 52 13.63 -14.38 10.26
N ASN A 53 13.98 -13.11 10.41
CA ASN A 53 14.89 -12.63 11.45
C ASN A 53 14.22 -12.40 12.81
N ARG A 54 12.93 -12.72 12.96
CA ARG A 54 12.13 -12.53 14.19
C ARG A 54 12.16 -11.08 14.71
N ASN A 55 12.39 -10.12 13.83
CA ASN A 55 12.44 -8.70 14.18
C ASN A 55 11.05 -8.08 14.04
N LYS A 56 10.28 -8.07 15.14
CA LYS A 56 8.90 -7.56 15.16
C LYS A 56 8.81 -6.08 14.78
N LYS A 57 9.79 -5.27 15.18
CA LYS A 57 9.80 -3.82 14.88
C LYS A 57 9.95 -3.60 13.39
N LEU A 58 10.91 -4.30 12.78
CA LEU A 58 11.13 -4.22 11.33
C LEU A 58 9.92 -4.76 10.58
N LEU A 59 9.37 -5.91 11.00
CA LEU A 59 8.19 -6.50 10.36
C LEU A 59 7.00 -5.54 10.31
N VAL A 60 6.73 -4.79 11.39
CA VAL A 60 5.67 -3.78 11.41
C VAL A 60 5.96 -2.65 10.41
N SER A 61 7.23 -2.22 10.30
CA SER A 61 7.66 -1.20 9.34
C SER A 61 7.41 -1.67 7.89
N GLU A 62 7.93 -2.83 7.50
CA GLU A 62 7.85 -3.27 6.11
C GLU A 62 6.44 -3.67 5.70
N VAL A 63 5.61 -4.15 6.64
CA VAL A 63 4.19 -4.39 6.36
C VAL A 63 3.46 -3.06 6.11
N ALA A 64 3.80 -2.01 6.86
CA ALA A 64 3.21 -0.69 6.65
C ALA A 64 3.64 -0.10 5.29
N ASP A 65 4.91 -0.24 4.90
CA ASP A 65 5.41 0.23 3.62
C ASP A 65 4.83 -0.58 2.45
N LEU A 66 4.74 -1.91 2.58
CA LEU A 66 4.06 -2.74 1.59
C LEU A 66 2.60 -2.33 1.41
N TRP A 67 1.85 -2.12 2.50
CA TRP A 67 0.46 -1.66 2.42
C TRP A 67 0.35 -0.28 1.79
N PHE A 68 1.23 0.65 2.14
CA PHE A 68 1.28 1.98 1.54
C PHE A 68 1.48 1.89 0.02
N HIS A 69 2.47 1.12 -0.43
CA HIS A 69 2.77 0.96 -1.85
C HIS A 69 1.67 0.24 -2.62
N LEU A 70 0.98 -0.73 -2.01
CA LEU A 70 -0.23 -1.33 -2.57
C LEU A 70 -1.36 -0.29 -2.73
N LEU A 71 -1.57 0.60 -1.76
CA LEU A 71 -2.57 1.67 -1.89
C LEU A 71 -2.20 2.68 -3.00
N VAL A 72 -0.92 3.02 -3.15
CA VAL A 72 -0.43 3.85 -4.27
C VAL A 72 -0.74 3.17 -5.60
N LEU A 73 -0.50 1.86 -5.73
CA LEU A 73 -0.87 1.10 -6.93
C LEU A 73 -2.37 1.17 -7.22
N LEU A 74 -3.22 0.94 -6.20
CA LEU A 74 -4.68 1.01 -6.37
C LEU A 74 -5.12 2.40 -6.85
N VAL A 75 -4.58 3.47 -6.25
CA VAL A 75 -4.83 4.85 -6.68
C VAL A 75 -4.32 5.08 -8.10
N ASN A 76 -3.13 4.60 -8.47
CA ASN A 76 -2.57 4.74 -9.82
C ASN A 76 -3.49 4.09 -10.87
N LYS A 77 -3.97 2.87 -10.57
CA LYS A 77 -4.86 2.07 -11.44
C LYS A 77 -6.35 2.44 -11.35
N ASN A 78 -6.71 3.48 -10.60
CA ASN A 78 -8.10 3.90 -10.37
C ASN A 78 -8.99 2.77 -9.80
N VAL A 79 -8.42 1.91 -8.96
CA VAL A 79 -9.12 0.82 -8.26
C VAL A 79 -9.42 1.26 -6.83
N SER A 80 -10.69 1.19 -6.41
CA SER A 80 -11.04 1.59 -5.04
C SER A 80 -10.61 0.55 -4.00
N VAL A 81 -10.11 1.01 -2.86
CA VAL A 81 -9.81 0.14 -1.70
C VAL A 81 -11.04 -0.67 -1.27
N LYS A 82 -12.26 -0.12 -1.41
CA LYS A 82 -13.53 -0.81 -1.15
C LYS A 82 -13.69 -2.10 -1.97
N LYS A 83 -13.25 -2.11 -3.25
CA LYS A 83 -13.30 -3.33 -4.08
C LYS A 83 -12.40 -4.42 -3.49
N VAL A 84 -11.19 -4.06 -3.06
CA VAL A 84 -10.25 -4.99 -2.40
C VAL A 84 -10.82 -5.49 -1.07
N MET A 85 -11.38 -4.61 -0.24
CA MET A 85 -12.00 -4.99 1.04
C MET A 85 -13.20 -5.93 0.85
N ASN A 86 -14.03 -5.71 -0.17
CA ASN A 86 -15.12 -6.62 -0.51
C ASN A 86 -14.60 -8.01 -0.90
N GLU A 87 -13.47 -8.06 -1.60
CA GLU A 87 -12.82 -9.30 -2.01
C GLU A 87 -12.17 -10.02 -0.82
N LEU A 88 -11.57 -9.28 0.12
CA LEU A 88 -11.12 -9.82 1.41
C LEU A 88 -12.28 -10.34 2.27
N LYS A 89 -13.43 -9.65 2.27
CA LYS A 89 -14.64 -10.10 2.98
C LYS A 89 -15.18 -11.43 2.46
N LYS A 90 -14.93 -11.79 1.20
CA LYS A 90 -15.25 -13.14 0.70
C LYS A 90 -14.31 -14.20 1.29
N ARG A 91 -13.02 -13.86 1.44
CA ARG A 91 -12.01 -14.75 2.06
C ARG A 91 -12.24 -14.93 3.56
N SER A 92 -12.77 -13.92 4.25
CA SER A 92 -13.11 -14.05 5.68
C SER A 92 -14.25 -15.05 5.94
N LYS A 93 -14.92 -15.55 4.89
CA LYS A 93 -15.91 -16.62 4.98
C LYS A 93 -15.31 -18.02 4.79
N LEU A 94 -13.98 -18.16 4.63
CA LEU A 94 -13.27 -19.44 4.48
C LEU A 94 -12.97 -20.14 5.81
N SER A 95 -13.74 -19.84 6.86
CA SER A 95 -13.54 -20.43 8.19
C SER A 95 -14.88 -20.62 8.91
N ALA A 96 -15.90 -21.07 8.18
CA ALA A 96 -17.10 -21.66 8.75
C ALA A 96 -17.10 -23.16 8.47
#